data_AF-A0A6N8BR82-F1
#
_entry.id   AF-A0A6N8BR82-F1
#
_cell.length_a   1.000
_cell.length_b   1.000
_cell.length_c   1.000
_cell.angle_alpha   90.00
_cell.angle_beta   90.00
_cell.angle_gamma   90.00
#
_symmetry.space_group_name_H-M   'P 1'
#
loop_
_entity.id
_entity.type
_entity.pdbx_description
1 polymer ?
#
loop_
_entity_poly.entity_id
_entity_poly.type
_entity_poly.pdbx_seq_one_letter_code
_entity_poly.pdbx_strand_id
1 'polypeptide(L)'
;MQQKFPHIVSVLAQGFVTEDFFKTLERELPPMVSRAEASRATGGLISAKTLSNNDALHIGPSEKIRIGSKVGYTRESFIAYLRSKLETYALQ
;
A
#
# COMPACT_ATOMS: atom_id res chain seq x y z
N MET A 1 2.43 -23.72 0.45
CA MET A 1 0.96 -23.69 0.55
C MET A 1 0.49 -22.38 -0.08
N GLN A 2 0.17 -22.41 -1.38
CA GLN A 2 -0.27 -21.23 -2.13
C GLN A 2 -1.74 -20.97 -1.75
N GLN A 3 -2.02 -19.95 -0.92
CA GLN A 3 -3.40 -19.50 -0.76
C GLN A 3 -3.75 -18.67 -2.00
N LYS A 4 -4.43 -19.31 -2.96
CA LYS A 4 -5.19 -18.57 -3.97
C LYS A 4 -6.29 -17.84 -3.23
N PHE A 5 -6.32 -16.51 -3.32
CA PHE A 5 -7.36 -15.66 -2.75
C PHE A 5 -8.39 -15.33 -3.85
N PRO A 6 -9.39 -16.21 -4.12
CA PRO A 6 -10.36 -16.00 -5.19
C PRO A 6 -11.17 -14.69 -5.06
N HIS A 7 -11.16 -14.08 -3.87
CA HIS A 7 -11.90 -12.86 -3.56
C HIS A 7 -11.23 -11.56 -4.05
N ILE A 8 -9.90 -11.51 -4.22
CA ILE A 8 -9.23 -10.28 -4.66
C ILE A 8 -9.45 -10.05 -6.16
N VAL A 9 -9.39 -11.14 -6.94
CA VAL A 9 -9.68 -11.12 -8.38
C VAL A 9 -11.12 -10.70 -8.65
N SER A 10 -12.09 -11.16 -7.84
CA SER A 10 -13.48 -10.72 -7.99
C SER A 10 -13.68 -9.26 -7.60
N VAL A 11 -13.04 -8.75 -6.54
CA VAL A 11 -13.12 -7.34 -6.12
C VAL A 11 -12.51 -6.39 -7.18
N LEU A 12 -11.38 -6.79 -7.77
CA LEU A 12 -10.75 -6.05 -8.88
C LEU A 12 -11.62 -6.11 -10.15
N ALA A 13 -12.15 -7.29 -10.49
CA ALA A 13 -13.05 -7.48 -11.64
C ALA A 13 -14.43 -6.82 -11.45
N GLN A 14 -14.88 -6.65 -10.20
CA GLN A 14 -16.11 -5.94 -9.85
C GLN A 14 -15.96 -4.41 -9.89
N GLY A 15 -14.74 -3.88 -10.12
CA GLY A 15 -14.51 -2.44 -10.28
C GLY A 15 -14.50 -1.65 -8.97
N PHE A 16 -14.22 -2.29 -7.82
CA PHE A 16 -14.11 -1.57 -6.54
C PHE A 16 -12.77 -0.85 -6.36
N VAL A 17 -11.69 -1.37 -6.98
CA VAL A 17 -10.39 -0.70 -7.04
C VAL A 17 -10.22 -0.14 -8.45
N THR A 18 -10.78 1.05 -8.66
CA THR A 18 -10.70 1.80 -9.91
C THR A 18 -9.68 2.94 -9.81
N GLU A 19 -9.39 3.60 -10.93
CA GLU A 19 -8.58 4.83 -10.91
C GLU A 19 -9.15 5.89 -9.96
N ASP A 20 -10.47 5.98 -9.81
CA ASP A 20 -11.11 6.91 -8.87
C ASP A 20 -10.79 6.59 -7.40
N PHE A 21 -10.57 5.32 -7.05
CA PHE A 21 -10.11 4.93 -5.72
C PHE A 21 -8.71 5.50 -5.45
N PHE A 22 -7.77 5.36 -6.39
CA PHE A 22 -6.42 5.91 -6.23
C PHE A 22 -6.41 7.43 -6.23
N LYS A 23 -7.23 8.09 -7.06
CA LYS A 23 -7.41 9.55 -7.02
C LYS A 23 -7.96 10.05 -5.70
N THR A 24 -8.85 9.28 -5.07
CA THR A 24 -9.36 9.60 -3.74
C THR A 24 -8.24 9.50 -2.70
N LEU A 25 -7.42 8.45 -2.75
CA LEU A 25 -6.24 8.32 -1.91
C LEU A 25 -5.24 9.46 -2.12
N GLU A 26 -5.01 9.91 -3.36
CA GLU A 26 -4.15 11.06 -3.64
C GLU A 26 -4.66 12.34 -2.96
N ARG A 27 -5.98 12.53 -2.85
CA ARG A 27 -6.58 13.70 -2.22
C ARG A 27 -6.59 13.62 -0.69
N GLU A 28 -6.84 12.45 -0.13
CA GLU A 28 -7.02 12.28 1.31
C GLU A 28 -5.72 12.01 2.05
N LEU A 29 -4.74 11.36 1.41
CA LEU A 29 -3.46 11.07 2.06
C LEU A 29 -2.64 12.35 2.22
N PRO A 30 -1.98 12.53 3.39
CA PRO A 30 -1.04 13.61 3.57
C PRO A 30 0.14 13.49 2.58
N PRO A 31 0.84 14.58 2.25
CA PRO A 31 1.96 14.57 1.32
C PRO A 31 3.10 13.62 1.76
N MET A 32 3.21 13.38 3.06
CA MET A 32 4.08 12.36 3.64
C MET A 32 3.28 11.40 4.50
N VAL A 33 3.45 10.11 4.25
CA VAL A 33 2.74 9.04 4.94
C VAL A 33 3.74 8.23 5.75
N SER A 34 3.67 8.31 7.09
CA SER A 34 4.46 7.42 7.95
C SER A 34 3.95 5.98 7.87
N ARG A 35 4.76 4.97 8.22
CA ARG A 35 4.28 3.58 8.27
C ARG A 35 3.04 3.40 9.18
N ALA A 36 2.98 4.14 10.28
CA ALA A 36 1.84 4.14 11.18
C ALA A 36 0.60 4.81 10.55
N GLU A 37 0.82 5.91 9.84
CA GLU A 37 -0.23 6.62 9.10
C GLU A 37 -0.79 5.76 7.97
N ALA A 38 0.08 5.16 7.16
CA ALA A 38 -0.29 4.22 6.09
C ALA A 38 -1.15 3.08 6.62
N SER A 39 -0.79 2.54 7.78
CA SER A 39 -1.58 1.48 8.43
C SER A 39 -2.96 1.97 8.85
N ARG A 40 -3.09 3.21 9.34
CA ARG A 40 -4.38 3.79 9.70
C ARG A 40 -5.21 4.16 8.48
N ALA A 41 -4.61 4.82 7.49
CA ALA A 41 -5.27 5.29 6.27
C ALA A 41 -5.80 4.13 5.43
N THR A 42 -5.16 2.96 5.49
CA THR A 42 -5.66 1.72 4.86
C THR A 42 -6.60 0.90 5.75
N GLY A 43 -7.06 1.45 6.88
CA GLY A 43 -7.94 0.74 7.81
C GLY A 43 -7.34 -0.53 8.43
N GLY A 44 -6.00 -0.63 8.47
CA GLY A 44 -5.28 -1.80 8.97
C GLY A 44 -5.00 -2.88 7.92
N LEU A 45 -5.40 -2.69 6.66
CA LEU A 45 -5.14 -3.66 5.57
C LEU A 45 -3.64 -3.89 5.38
N ILE A 46 -2.82 -2.85 5.52
CA ILE A 46 -1.36 -2.96 5.51
C ILE A 46 -0.81 -2.50 6.85
N SER A 47 -0.28 -3.44 7.63
CA SER A 47 0.30 -3.10 8.93
C SER A 47 1.63 -2.36 8.78
N ALA A 48 1.95 -1.50 9.77
CA ALA A 48 3.27 -0.86 9.85
C ALA A 48 4.43 -1.87 9.90
N LYS A 49 4.18 -3.06 10.48
CA LYS A 49 5.14 -4.17 10.51
C LYS A 49 5.36 -4.75 9.11
N THR A 50 4.29 -4.94 8.34
CA THR A 50 4.36 -5.39 6.94
C THR A 50 5.19 -4.42 6.11
N LEU A 51 4.96 -3.11 6.24
CA LEU A 51 5.79 -2.09 5.58
C LEU A 51 7.25 -2.15 6.02
N SER A 52 7.52 -2.32 7.32
CA SER A 52 8.89 -2.47 7.81
C SER A 52 9.60 -3.69 7.24
N ASN A 53 8.90 -4.82 7.12
CA ASN A 53 9.46 -6.04 6.51
C ASN A 53 9.71 -5.85 5.02
N ASN A 54 8.76 -5.22 4.30
CA ASN A 54 8.91 -4.96 2.87
C ASN A 54 10.07 -4.00 2.58
N ASP A 55 10.28 -3.00 3.44
CA ASP A 55 11.44 -2.12 3.34
C ASP A 55 12.76 -2.87 3.54
N ALA A 56 12.80 -3.85 4.46
CA ALA A 56 13.99 -4.69 4.68
C ALA A 56 14.24 -5.65 3.51
N LEU A 57 13.18 -6.05 2.81
CA LEU A 57 13.23 -6.91 1.62
C LEU A 57 13.39 -6.13 0.31
N HIS A 58 13.53 -4.80 0.36
CA HIS A 58 13.60 -3.92 -0.81
C HIS A 58 12.38 -4.02 -1.76
N ILE A 59 11.24 -4.47 -1.24
CA ILE A 59 9.95 -4.56 -1.96
C ILE A 59 8.90 -3.60 -1.38
N GLY A 60 9.33 -2.64 -0.57
CA GLY A 60 8.51 -1.57 0.00
C GLY A 60 8.40 -0.36 -0.92
N PRO A 61 7.77 0.74 -0.47
CA PRO A 61 7.74 1.98 -1.24
C PRO A 61 9.14 2.57 -1.45
N SER A 62 9.41 3.03 -2.67
CA SER A 62 10.73 3.46 -3.15
C SER A 62 11.29 4.70 -2.43
N GLU A 63 10.45 5.73 -2.22
CA GLU A 63 10.90 7.02 -1.67
C GLU A 63 10.82 7.03 -0.14
N LYS A 64 11.66 6.19 0.48
CA LYS A 64 11.74 6.06 1.93
C LYS A 64 12.42 7.27 2.56
N ILE A 65 11.67 8.00 3.37
CA ILE A 65 12.16 9.13 4.16
C ILE A 65 12.24 8.71 5.63
N ARG A 66 13.40 8.93 6.25
CA ARG A 66 13.60 8.66 7.68
C ARG A 66 13.79 9.98 8.42
N ILE A 67 12.96 10.19 9.45
CA ILE A 67 13.04 11.35 10.35
C ILE A 67 13.15 10.79 11.78
N GLY A 68 14.37 10.84 12.33
CA GLY A 68 14.69 10.25 13.63
C GLY A 68 14.43 8.73 13.67
N SER A 69 13.54 8.31 14.57
CA SER A 69 13.10 6.91 14.71
C SER A 69 11.93 6.53 13.80
N LYS A 70 11.34 7.50 13.09
CA LYS A 70 10.17 7.29 12.22
C LYS A 70 10.60 7.12 10.77
N VAL A 71 9.88 6.24 10.08
CA VAL A 71 10.02 6.02 8.64
C VAL A 71 8.67 6.31 7.98
N GLY A 72 8.73 7.03 6.87
CA GLY A 72 7.59 7.30 6.01
C GLY A 72 8.00 7.36 4.56
N TYR A 73 7.03 7.72 3.74
CA TYR A 73 7.15 7.75 2.29
C TYR A 73 6.43 8.98 1.76
N THR A 74 6.77 9.39 0.55
CA THR A 74 5.90 10.29 -0.20
C THR A 74 4.57 9.60 -0.48
N ARG A 75 3.51 10.39 -0.58
CA ARG A 75 2.17 9.90 -0.91
C ARG A 75 2.18 9.11 -2.22
N GLU A 76 2.84 9.65 -3.23
CA GLU A 76 2.95 9.10 -4.57
C GLU A 76 3.64 7.73 -4.53
N SER A 77 4.74 7.61 -3.78
CA SER A 77 5.45 6.35 -3.62
C SER A 77 4.60 5.29 -2.89
N PHE A 78 3.84 5.68 -1.87
CA PHE A 78 2.97 4.77 -1.15
C PHE A 78 1.80 4.26 -2.02
N ILE A 79 1.21 5.13 -2.82
CA ILE A 79 0.12 4.78 -3.75
C ILE A 79 0.63 3.82 -4.85
N ALA A 80 1.80 4.11 -5.44
CA ALA A 80 2.42 3.22 -6.42
C ALA A 80 2.70 1.82 -5.84
N TYR A 81 3.17 1.77 -4.60
CA TYR A 81 3.38 0.52 -3.88
C TYR A 81 2.06 -0.24 -3.63
N LEU A 82 1.00 0.44 -3.21
CA LEU A 82 -0.33 -0.14 -3.02
C LEU A 82 -0.86 -0.77 -4.32
N ARG A 83 -0.72 -0.05 -5.44
CA ARG A 83 -1.09 -0.52 -6.77
C ARG A 83 -0.37 -1.82 -7.13
N SER A 84 0.95 -1.83 -7.00
CA SER A 84 1.78 -3.01 -7.27
C SER A 84 1.41 -4.20 -6.37
N LYS A 85 1.07 -3.95 -5.10
CA LYS A 85 0.61 -5.01 -4.19
C LYS A 85 -0.72 -5.61 -4.62
N LEU A 86 -1.70 -4.79 -4.97
CA LEU A 86 -3.00 -5.27 -5.42
C LEU A 86 -2.88 -6.09 -6.72
N GLU A 87 -2.04 -5.65 -7.66
CA GLU A 87 -1.72 -6.43 -8.87
C GLU A 87 -1.02 -7.75 -8.56
N THR A 88 -0.06 -7.76 -7.63
CA THR A 88 0.63 -8.99 -7.21
C THR A 88 -0.35 -10.02 -6.65
N TYR A 89 -1.31 -9.59 -5.82
CA TYR A 89 -2.32 -10.48 -5.26
C TYR A 89 -3.38 -10.91 -6.28
N ALA A 90 -3.57 -10.16 -7.37
CA ALA A 90 -4.46 -10.54 -8.46
C ALA A 90 -3.86 -11.65 -9.34
N LEU A 91 -2.53 -11.72 -9.43
CA LEU A 91 -1.78 -12.65 -10.27
C LEU A 91 -1.36 -13.95 -9.54
N GLN A 92 -1.56 -14.05 -8.22
CA GLN A 92 -1.23 -15.22 -7.39
C GLN A 92 -2.43 -16.15 -7.14
#